data_AF-A0A0D1LPN2-F1
#
_entry.id   AF-A0A0D1LPN2-F1
#
_cell.length_a   1.000
_cell.length_b   1.000
_cell.length_c   1.000
_cell.angle_alpha   90.00
_cell.angle_beta   90.00
_cell.angle_gamma   90.00
#
_symmetry.space_group_name_H-M   'P 1'
#
loop_
_entity.id
_entity.type
_entity.pdbx_description
1 polymer ?
#
loop_
_entity_poly.entity_id
_entity_poly.type
_entity_poly.pdbx_seq_one_letter_code
_entity_poly.pdbx_strand_id
1 'polypeptide(L)'
;MLKGVLVYNAMPLLGVNSIFFTPNGVLGGNPSKFKSALNAVLANMDSAIQIDLDISNGNPRELQDYQYILVTDYTSKWVDSHDFPNSQLIAISGSDFFNNNVDNVIKQLI
;
A
#
# COMPACT_ATOMS: atom_id res chain seq x y z
N MET A 1 16.26 -7.79 -7.20
CA MET A 1 15.22 -7.64 -6.16
C MET A 1 14.22 -6.65 -6.69
N LEU A 2 12.95 -7.06 -6.81
CA LEU A 2 11.86 -6.18 -7.24
C LEU A 2 11.41 -5.34 -6.04
N LYS A 3 11.10 -4.08 -6.27
CA LYS A 3 10.67 -3.13 -5.24
C LYS A 3 9.21 -2.78 -5.42
N GLY A 4 8.46 -2.85 -4.34
CA GLY A 4 7.13 -2.29 -4.24
C GLY A 4 7.04 -1.22 -3.16
N VAL A 5 6.04 -0.36 -3.27
CA VAL A 5 5.79 0.70 -2.29
C VAL A 5 4.31 0.76 -1.95
N LEU A 6 4.01 0.82 -0.65
CA LEU A 6 2.67 1.05 -0.14
C LEU A 6 2.40 2.55 -0.01
N VAL A 7 1.48 3.07 -0.82
CA VAL A 7 0.98 4.44 -0.75
C VAL A 7 -0.31 4.48 0.06
N TYR A 8 -0.26 5.18 1.20
CA TYR A 8 -1.36 5.28 2.16
C TYR A 8 -1.59 6.73 2.58
N ASN A 9 -2.82 7.04 3.01
CA ASN A 9 -3.18 8.36 3.49
C ASN A 9 -2.86 8.47 4.99
N ALA A 10 -1.78 9.18 5.35
CA ALA A 10 -1.45 9.45 6.75
C ALA A 10 -2.23 10.66 7.29
N MET A 11 -2.92 10.51 8.42
CA MET A 11 -3.47 11.62 9.20
C MET A 11 -2.76 11.73 10.57
N PRO A 12 -1.67 12.51 10.68
CA PRO A 12 -0.83 12.56 11.88
C PRO A 12 -1.56 13.05 13.14
N LEU A 13 -2.62 13.85 12.98
CA LEU A 13 -3.32 14.55 14.07
C LEU A 13 -4.07 13.63 15.06
N LEU A 14 -4.24 12.35 14.75
CA LEU A 14 -5.05 11.42 15.55
C LEU A 14 -4.27 10.22 16.11
N GLY A 15 -2.93 10.18 15.95
CA GLY A 15 -2.12 9.02 16.39
C GLY A 15 -2.44 7.73 15.64
N VAL A 16 -3.22 7.82 14.55
CA VAL A 16 -3.69 6.73 13.70
C VAL A 16 -3.16 6.99 12.29
N ASN A 17 -2.29 6.12 11.79
CA ASN A 17 -1.51 6.37 10.57
C ASN A 17 -2.25 6.15 9.25
N SER A 18 -3.54 5.75 9.27
CA SER A 18 -4.50 5.94 8.17
C SER A 18 -5.93 5.93 8.69
N ILE A 19 -6.75 6.91 8.33
CA ILE A 19 -8.17 6.99 8.74
C ILE A 19 -9.07 6.73 7.54
N PHE A 20 -9.97 5.76 7.71
CA PHE A 20 -11.08 5.49 6.81
C PHE A 20 -12.37 5.96 7.45
N PHE A 21 -13.05 6.89 6.78
CA PHE A 21 -14.39 7.29 7.18
C PHE A 21 -15.38 6.32 6.53
N THR A 22 -15.93 5.41 7.34
CA THR A 22 -17.01 4.53 6.90
C THR A 22 -18.36 5.05 7.44
N PRO A 23 -19.49 4.66 6.85
CA PRO A 23 -20.81 4.98 7.40
C PRO A 23 -21.00 4.54 8.87
N ASN A 24 -20.19 3.57 9.33
CA ASN A 24 -20.26 2.97 10.65
C ASN A 24 -19.17 3.46 11.62
N GLY A 25 -18.35 4.45 11.24
CA GLY A 25 -17.31 5.03 12.10
C GLY A 25 -15.93 5.22 11.44
N VAL A 26 -14.96 5.64 12.25
CA VAL A 26 -13.55 5.80 11.86
C VAL A 26 -12.81 4.49 12.03
N LEU A 27 -12.34 3.90 10.93
CA LEU A 27 -11.48 2.73 10.96
C LEU A 27 -10.02 3.16 10.75
N GLY A 28 -9.13 2.70 11.64
CA GLY A 28 -7.71 3.00 11.62
C GLY A 28 -6.87 1.81 11.14
N GLY A 29 -6.13 1.95 10.04
CA GLY A 29 -5.16 0.94 9.60
C GLY A 29 -3.74 1.28 10.05
N ASN A 30 -2.88 0.27 10.23
CA ASN A 30 -1.46 0.47 10.57
C ASN A 30 -0.58 0.08 9.36
N PRO A 31 -0.06 1.06 8.58
CA PRO A 31 0.76 0.81 7.40
C PRO A 31 1.98 -0.06 7.69
N SER A 32 2.67 0.19 8.81
CA SER A 32 3.84 -0.59 9.21
C SER A 32 3.49 -2.05 9.52
N LYS A 33 2.35 -2.30 10.15
CA LYS A 33 1.87 -3.67 10.42
C LYS A 33 1.52 -4.39 9.13
N PHE A 34 0.80 -3.73 8.22
CA PHE A 34 0.43 -4.27 6.92
C PHE A 34 1.66 -4.62 6.07
N LYS A 35 2.59 -3.67 5.95
CA LYS A 35 3.87 -3.87 5.25
C LYS A 35 4.64 -5.06 5.81
N SER A 36 4.78 -5.14 7.14
CA SER A 36 5.51 -6.24 7.78
C SER A 36 4.86 -7.60 7.53
N ALA A 37 3.51 -7.68 7.56
CA ALA A 37 2.80 -8.91 7.25
C ALA A 37 2.97 -9.31 5.77
N LEU A 38 2.86 -8.35 4.85
CA LEU A 38 3.03 -8.58 3.42
C LEU A 38 4.44 -9.07 3.08
N ASN A 39 5.48 -8.39 3.60
CA ASN A 39 6.87 -8.80 3.40
C ASN A 39 7.17 -10.18 4.01
N ALA A 40 6.56 -10.54 5.15
CA ALA A 40 6.73 -11.85 5.74
C ALA A 40 6.14 -12.96 4.84
N VAL A 41 4.97 -12.74 4.25
CA VAL A 41 4.37 -13.70 3.31
C VAL A 41 5.19 -13.80 2.03
N LEU A 42 5.63 -12.68 1.45
CA LEU A 42 6.50 -12.67 0.27
C LEU A 42 7.82 -13.41 0.51
N ALA A 43 8.45 -13.20 1.68
CA ALA A 43 9.67 -13.90 2.07
C ALA A 43 9.44 -15.41 2.22
N ASN A 44 8.31 -15.84 2.82
CA ASN A 44 7.95 -17.25 2.94
C ASN A 44 7.68 -17.94 1.58
N MET A 45 7.40 -17.16 0.54
CA MET A 45 7.19 -17.64 -0.83
C MET A 45 8.48 -17.58 -1.69
N ASP A 46 9.64 -17.30 -1.08
CA ASP A 46 10.91 -17.03 -1.78
C ASP A 46 10.79 -15.93 -2.86
N SER A 47 9.85 -14.99 -2.68
CA SER A 47 9.67 -13.88 -3.60
C SER A 47 10.80 -12.87 -3.45
N ALA A 48 11.34 -12.40 -4.57
CA ALA A 48 12.35 -11.34 -4.60
C ALA A 48 11.74 -9.92 -4.47
N ILE A 49 10.46 -9.81 -4.09
CA ILE A 49 9.73 -8.55 -3.93
C ILE A 49 9.89 -8.05 -2.49
N GLN A 50 10.33 -6.79 -2.34
CA GLN A 50 10.35 -6.08 -1.05
C GLN A 50 9.42 -4.87 -1.11
N ILE A 51 8.55 -4.72 -0.10
CA ILE A 51 7.60 -3.61 0.02
C ILE A 51 8.08 -2.59 1.05
N ASP A 52 8.19 -1.34 0.61
CA ASP A 52 8.50 -0.17 1.43
C ASP A 52 7.24 0.66 1.73
N LEU A 53 7.34 1.64 2.65
CA LEU A 53 6.28 2.61 2.90
C LEU A 53 6.58 3.90 2.14
N ASP A 54 5.57 4.43 1.47
CA ASP A 54 5.65 5.77 0.92
C ASP A 54 5.58 6.82 2.05
N ILE A 55 6.54 7.75 2.04
CA ILE A 55 6.56 8.93 2.91
C ILE A 55 6.40 10.23 2.12
N SER A 56 6.27 10.14 0.79
CA SER A 56 6.18 11.25 -0.15
C SER A 56 4.75 11.66 -0.52
N ASN A 57 3.75 10.93 0.00
CA ASN A 57 2.32 11.12 -0.28
C ASN A 57 1.97 11.01 -1.78
N GLY A 58 2.50 10.00 -2.46
CA GLY A 58 2.19 9.72 -3.86
C GLY A 58 3.01 10.50 -4.87
N ASN A 59 4.14 11.13 -4.48
CA ASN A 59 4.92 11.96 -5.39
C ASN A 59 5.49 11.14 -6.55
N PRO A 60 5.11 11.41 -7.82
CA PRO A 60 5.52 10.58 -8.93
C PRO A 60 7.04 10.42 -9.11
N ARG A 61 7.81 11.46 -8.79
CA ARG A 61 9.28 11.43 -8.90
C ARG A 61 9.93 10.47 -7.92
N GLU A 62 9.36 10.34 -6.72
CA GLU A 62 9.88 9.46 -5.66
C GLU A 62 9.47 8.00 -5.89
N LEU A 63 8.36 7.78 -6.62
CA LEU A 63 7.80 6.45 -6.84
C LEU A 63 8.22 5.81 -8.17
N GLN A 64 8.87 6.55 -9.08
CA GLN A 64 9.21 6.11 -10.44
C GLN A 64 10.09 4.83 -10.53
N ASP A 65 10.86 4.53 -9.48
CA ASP A 65 11.78 3.39 -9.45
C ASP A 65 11.14 2.11 -8.88
N TYR A 66 9.91 2.17 -8.40
CA TYR A 66 9.17 1.01 -7.88
C TYR A 66 8.44 0.28 -9.00
N GLN A 67 8.60 -1.04 -9.04
CA GLN A 67 7.90 -1.90 -10.01
C GLN A 67 6.44 -2.10 -9.62
N TYR A 68 6.13 -2.07 -8.32
CA TYR A 68 4.78 -2.23 -7.80
C TYR A 68 4.40 -1.03 -6.94
N ILE A 69 3.29 -0.37 -7.26
CA ILE A 69 2.74 0.71 -6.46
C ILE A 69 1.41 0.23 -5.86
N LEU A 70 1.45 -0.08 -4.57
CA LEU A 70 0.31 -0.60 -3.83
C LEU A 70 -0.48 0.59 -3.28
N VAL A 71 -1.70 0.79 -3.77
CA VAL A 71 -2.55 1.92 -3.43
C VAL A 71 -3.77 1.45 -2.64
N THR A 72 -4.00 2.04 -1.47
CA THR A 72 -5.29 1.88 -0.80
C THR A 72 -6.40 2.59 -1.59
N ASP A 73 -7.64 2.11 -1.51
CA ASP A 73 -8.80 2.72 -2.19
C ASP A 73 -8.88 4.25 -2.01
N TYR A 74 -8.46 4.77 -0.85
CA TYR A 74 -8.51 6.19 -0.50
C TYR A 74 -7.34 7.02 -1.04
N THR A 75 -6.22 6.38 -1.41
CA THR A 75 -5.05 7.03 -2.03
C THR A 75 -5.06 6.94 -3.55
N SER A 76 -6.02 6.22 -4.14
CA SER A 76 -6.23 6.16 -5.60
C SER A 76 -6.39 7.53 -6.25
N LYS A 77 -6.92 8.53 -5.52
CA LYS A 77 -7.03 9.93 -5.98
C LYS A 77 -5.68 10.68 -6.10
N TRP A 78 -4.59 10.13 -5.58
CA TRP A 78 -3.26 10.75 -5.57
C TRP A 78 -2.28 10.08 -6.51
N VAL A 79 -2.59 8.87 -6.97
CA VAL A 79 -1.71 8.05 -7.79
C VAL A 79 -2.46 7.75 -9.08
N ASP A 80 -2.10 8.44 -10.15
CA ASP A 80 -2.63 8.16 -11.49
C ASP A 80 -1.70 7.16 -12.20
N SER A 81 -2.27 6.09 -12.75
CA SER A 81 -1.52 5.11 -13.56
C SER A 81 -0.76 5.74 -14.73
N HIS A 82 -1.22 6.87 -15.27
CA HIS A 82 -0.53 7.58 -16.36
C HIS A 82 0.84 8.13 -15.94
N ASP A 83 1.01 8.43 -14.65
CA ASP A 83 2.28 8.94 -14.11
C ASP A 83 3.32 7.81 -13.90
N PHE A 84 2.89 6.55 -13.97
CA PHE A 84 3.72 5.37 -13.67
C PHE A 84 3.64 4.30 -14.77
N PRO A 85 4.07 4.61 -16.01
CA PRO A 85 3.91 3.70 -17.16
C PRO A 85 4.71 2.40 -17.05
N ASN A 86 5.71 2.34 -16.17
CA ASN A 86 6.57 1.18 -15.95
C ASN A 86 6.26 0.44 -14.64
N SER A 87 5.25 0.88 -13.89
CA SER A 87 4.87 0.30 -12.60
C SER A 87 3.51 -0.36 -12.71
N GLN A 88 3.34 -1.49 -12.02
CA GLN A 88 2.04 -2.10 -11.83
C GLN A 88 1.36 -1.48 -10.60
N LEU A 89 0.21 -0.85 -10.81
CA LEU A 89 -0.63 -0.39 -9.71
C LEU A 89 -1.44 -1.56 -9.15
N ILE A 90 -1.42 -1.71 -7.83
CA ILE A 90 -2.13 -2.78 -7.13
C ILE A 90 -3.07 -2.14 -6.12
N ALA A 91 -4.37 -2.36 -6.31
CA ALA A 91 -5.37 -1.84 -5.40
C ALA A 91 -5.46 -2.70 -4.13
N ILE A 92 -5.49 -2.03 -2.98
CA ILE A 92 -5.73 -2.64 -1.68
C ILE A 92 -7.06 -2.11 -1.16
N SER A 93 -8.00 -3.03 -0.93
CA SER A 93 -9.28 -2.65 -0.34
C SER A 93 -9.08 -2.06 1.06
N GLY A 94 -9.88 -1.05 1.42
CA GLY A 94 -9.83 -0.47 2.77
C GLY A 94 -10.02 -1.52 3.88
N SER A 95 -10.87 -2.53 3.64
CA SER A 95 -11.09 -3.65 4.55
C SER A 95 -9.88 -4.57 4.69
N ASP A 96 -9.19 -4.89 3.59
CA ASP A 96 -8.01 -5.75 3.63
C ASP A 96 -6.88 -5.05 4.38
N PHE A 97 -6.69 -3.76 4.11
CA PHE A 97 -5.72 -2.94 4.81
C PHE A 97 -6.03 -2.84 6.31
N PHE A 98 -7.28 -2.59 6.68
CA PHE A 98 -7.71 -2.51 8.09
C PHE A 98 -7.55 -3.84 8.84
N ASN A 99 -8.00 -4.94 8.23
CA ASN A 99 -7.92 -6.27 8.83
C ASN A 99 -6.53 -6.89 8.75
N ASN A 100 -5.55 -6.20 8.14
CA ASN A 100 -4.22 -6.72 7.90
C ASN A 100 -4.23 -8.01 7.06
N ASN A 101 -5.20 -8.13 6.16
CA ASN A 101 -5.35 -9.24 5.23
C ASN A 101 -4.53 -8.95 3.96
N VAL A 102 -3.55 -9.78 3.67
CA VAL A 102 -2.61 -9.58 2.55
C VAL A 102 -2.88 -10.51 1.37
N ASP A 103 -3.80 -11.47 1.50
CA ASP A 103 -4.00 -12.54 0.52
C ASP A 103 -4.38 -12.00 -0.87
N ASN A 104 -5.27 -11.01 -0.90
CA ASN A 104 -5.71 -10.39 -2.16
C ASN A 104 -4.59 -9.58 -2.82
N VAL A 105 -3.66 -9.03 -2.04
CA VAL A 105 -2.50 -8.29 -2.55
C VAL A 105 -1.47 -9.25 -3.12
N ILE A 106 -1.21 -10.36 -2.40
CA ILE A 106 -0.29 -11.41 -2.86
C ILE A 106 -0.73 -11.98 -4.21
N LYS A 107 -2.02 -12.31 -4.37
CA LYS A 107 -2.58 -12.82 -5.65
C LYS A 107 -2.45 -11.86 -6.83
N GLN A 108 -2.27 -10.57 -6.58
CA GLN A 108 -2.07 -9.56 -7.63
C GLN A 108 -0.57 -9.36 -7.95
N LEU A 109 0.31 -9.69 -7.01
CA LEU A 109 1.77 -9.60 -7.14
C LEU A 109 2.38 -10.81 -7.84
N ILE A 110 1.77 -12.01 -7.71
CA ILE A 110 2.29 -13.31 -8.14
C ILE A 110 1.18 -14.11 -8.81
#